data_AF-A0A2V5M0D2-F1
#
_entry.id   AF-A0A2V5M0D2-F1
#
_cell.length_a   1.000
_cell.length_b   1.000
_cell.length_c   1.000
_cell.angle_alpha   90.00
_cell.angle_beta   90.00
_cell.angle_gamma   90.00
#
_symmetry.space_group_name_H-M   'P 1'
#
loop_
_entity.id
_entity.type
_entity.pdbx_description
1 polymer ?
#
loop_
_entity_poly.entity_id
_entity_poly.type
_entity_poly.pdbx_seq_one_letter_code
_entity_poly.pdbx_strand_id
1 'polypeptide(L)'
;MIAKAAQPIRRPWYLPSLTTQIMIGLVVGGFVGWLRPDWGNAVYFLRDIFINLIKSIIAPLVFSTIVVGIAGAGALRKVGRMGIKALIYFELVTTAALFIGLAVVNFIKPGLG
;
A
#
# COMPACT_ATOMS: atom_id res chain seq x y z
N MET A 1 10.34 31.35 -32.24
CA MET A 1 10.59 30.86 -30.86
C MET A 1 10.47 29.34 -30.88
N ILE A 2 11.60 28.64 -30.85
CA ILE A 2 11.69 27.19 -31.12
C ILE A 2 11.37 26.42 -29.83
N ALA A 3 10.38 25.53 -29.89
CA ALA A 3 10.05 24.61 -28.81
C ALA A 3 11.26 23.71 -28.51
N LYS A 4 11.78 23.80 -27.29
CA LYS A 4 12.81 22.90 -26.77
C LYS A 4 12.16 21.54 -26.52
N ALA A 5 12.39 20.60 -27.43
CA ALA A 5 12.01 19.21 -27.25
C ALA A 5 12.54 18.71 -25.91
N ALA A 6 11.64 18.29 -25.02
CA ALA A 6 11.99 17.69 -23.74
C ALA A 6 12.74 16.38 -24.03
N GLN A 7 14.05 16.38 -23.78
CA GLN A 7 14.91 15.22 -23.94
C GLN A 7 14.41 14.07 -23.05
N PRO A 8 14.23 12.84 -23.55
CA PRO A 8 13.88 11.71 -22.72
C PRO A 8 15.03 11.44 -21.75
N ILE A 9 14.76 11.50 -20.44
CA ILE A 9 15.76 11.16 -19.41
C ILE A 9 16.19 9.71 -19.64
N ARG A 10 17.39 9.51 -20.19
CA ARG A 10 18.03 8.20 -20.33
C ARG A 10 18.32 7.67 -18.94
N ARG A 11 17.46 6.79 -18.42
CA ARG A 11 17.73 6.11 -17.14
C ARG A 11 18.93 5.17 -17.33
N PRO A 12 19.98 5.27 -16.50
CA PRO A 12 21.10 4.34 -16.54
C PRO A 12 20.61 2.91 -16.32
N TRP A 13 21.14 1.95 -17.10
CA TRP A 13 20.76 0.52 -17.08
C TRP A 13 20.97 -0.18 -15.73
N TYR A 14 21.72 0.47 -14.82
CA TYR A 14 22.05 -0.02 -13.48
C TYR A 14 21.07 0.41 -12.38
N LEU A 15 20.04 1.21 -12.71
CA LEU A 15 19.00 1.62 -11.76
C LEU A 15 17.75 0.75 -11.97
N PRO A 16 17.63 -0.39 -11.28
CA PRO A 16 16.43 -1.23 -11.34
C PRO A 16 15.18 -0.42 -11.00
N SER A 17 14.04 -0.85 -11.55
CA SER A 17 12.74 -0.23 -11.24
C SER A 17 12.49 -0.23 -9.72
N LEU A 18 11.72 0.74 -9.22
CA LEU A 18 11.38 0.79 -7.79
C LEU A 18 10.73 -0.52 -7.32
N THR A 19 9.89 -1.11 -8.16
CA THR A 19 9.30 -2.44 -7.92
C THR A 19 10.38 -3.52 -7.75
N THR A 20 11.37 -3.54 -8.63
CA THR A 20 12.51 -4.48 -8.54
C THR A 20 13.32 -4.24 -7.26
N GLN A 21 13.53 -2.99 -6.87
CA GLN A 21 14.24 -2.65 -5.62
C GLN A 21 13.47 -3.12 -4.38
N ILE A 22 12.14 -2.96 -4.35
CA ILE A 22 11.28 -3.45 -3.27
C ILE A 22 11.35 -4.98 -3.17
N MET A 23 11.27 -5.67 -4.31
CA MET A 23 11.37 -7.14 -4.34
C MET A 23 12.72 -7.63 -3.84
N ILE A 24 13.83 -7.01 -4.27
CA ILE A 24 15.17 -7.33 -3.76
C ILE A 24 15.24 -7.07 -2.26
N GLY A 25 14.73 -5.93 -1.78
CA GLY A 25 14.70 -5.57 -0.37
C GLY A 25 13.89 -6.57 0.48
N LEU A 26 12.76 -7.06 -0.03
CA LEU A 26 11.94 -8.07 0.64
C LEU A 26 12.69 -9.40 0.79
N VAL A 27 13.32 -9.86 -0.29
CA VAL A 27 14.08 -11.13 -0.28
C VAL A 27 15.28 -11.01 0.65
N VAL A 28 16.09 -9.96 0.51
CA VAL A 28 17.26 -9.73 1.36
C VAL A 28 16.85 -9.57 2.82
N GLY A 29 15.81 -8.80 3.11
CA GLY A 29 15.28 -8.62 4.47
C GLY A 29 14.82 -9.94 5.09
N GLY A 30 14.14 -10.79 4.34
CA GLY A 30 13.76 -12.14 4.77
C GLY A 30 14.96 -13.04 5.06
N PHE A 31 15.95 -13.08 4.17
CA PHE A 31 17.18 -13.86 4.37
C PHE A 31 18.00 -13.38 5.58
N VAL A 32 18.15 -12.07 5.75
CA VAL A 32 18.86 -11.49 6.91
C VAL A 32 18.13 -11.81 8.21
N GLY A 33 16.80 -11.71 8.22
CA GLY A 33 15.98 -12.09 9.38
C GLY A 33 16.11 -13.57 9.76
N TRP A 34 16.26 -14.46 8.78
CA TRP A 34 16.49 -15.89 9.02
C TRP A 34 17.90 -16.19 9.54
N LEU A 35 18.93 -15.54 9.01
CA LEU A 35 20.32 -15.77 9.42
C LEU A 35 20.66 -15.19 10.81
N ARG A 36 20.06 -14.06 11.18
CA ARG A 36 20.36 -13.34 12.43
C ARG A 36 19.08 -12.77 13.08
N PRO A 37 18.32 -13.59 13.81
CA PRO A 37 17.08 -13.14 14.47
C PRO A 37 17.30 -12.02 15.50
N ASP A 38 18.47 -11.96 16.14
CA ASP A 38 18.79 -10.95 17.16
C ASP A 38 18.87 -9.51 16.61
N TRP A 39 19.06 -9.36 15.29
CA TRP A 39 19.10 -8.03 14.64
C TRP A 39 17.72 -7.37 14.55
N GLY A 40 16.65 -8.10 14.90
CA GLY A 40 15.29 -7.58 14.93
C GLY A 40 15.15 -6.28 15.73
N ASN A 41 15.87 -6.14 16.85
CA ASN A 41 15.79 -4.96 17.72
C ASN A 41 16.39 -3.70 17.08
N ALA A 42 17.49 -3.81 16.33
CA ALA A 42 18.10 -2.67 15.65
C ALA A 42 17.27 -2.23 14.43
N VAL A 43 16.70 -3.20 13.71
CA VAL A 43 15.84 -2.94 12.55
C VAL A 43 14.45 -2.42 12.97
N TYR A 44 14.01 -2.74 14.18
CA TYR A 44 12.73 -2.28 14.74
C TYR A 44 12.60 -0.76 14.69
N PHE A 45 13.63 -0.02 15.12
CA PHE A 45 13.62 1.44 15.09
C PHE A 45 13.45 2.00 13.67
N LEU A 46 14.18 1.44 12.70
CA LEU A 46 14.10 1.85 11.31
C LEU A 46 12.71 1.56 10.71
N ARG A 47 12.15 0.38 11.01
CA ARG A 47 10.79 0.00 10.60
C ARG A 47 9.76 0.96 11.17
N ASP A 48 9.84 1.25 12.46
CA ASP A 48 8.86 2.11 13.14
C ASP A 48 8.90 3.53 12.59
N ILE A 49 10.10 4.10 12.35
CA ILE A 49 10.23 5.38 11.65
C ILE A 49 9.57 5.31 10.27
N PHE A 50 9.92 4.32 9.46
CA PHE A 50 9.40 4.19 8.10
C PHE A 50 7.86 4.09 8.06
N ILE A 51 7.27 3.27 8.94
CA ILE A 51 5.82 3.12 9.05
C ILE A 51 5.17 4.41 9.57
N ASN A 52 5.79 5.11 10.51
CA ASN A 52 5.27 6.39 11.01
C ASN A 52 5.32 7.49 9.93
N LEU A 53 6.35 7.50 9.07
CA LEU A 53 6.42 8.38 7.90
C LEU A 53 5.30 8.07 6.90
N ILE A 54 5.00 6.81 6.63
CA ILE A 54 3.86 6.45 5.76
C ILE A 54 2.54 6.91 6.42
N LYS A 55 2.34 6.60 7.69
CA LYS A 55 1.12 6.95 8.43
C LYS A 55 0.87 8.46 8.47
N SER A 56 1.91 9.29 8.61
CA SER A 56 1.76 10.75 8.63
C SER A 56 1.29 11.32 7.29
N ILE A 57 1.59 10.66 6.17
CA ILE A 57 1.19 11.06 4.82
C ILE A 57 -0.22 10.54 4.46
N ILE A 58 -0.63 9.37 4.97
CA ILE A 58 -1.93 8.76 4.62
C ILE A 58 -3.10 9.71 4.92
N ALA A 59 -3.12 10.34 6.10
CA ALA A 59 -4.23 11.21 6.50
C ALA A 59 -4.46 12.41 5.54
N PRO A 60 -3.47 13.27 5.25
CA PRO A 60 -3.65 14.38 4.31
C PRO A 60 -3.91 13.91 2.88
N LEU A 61 -3.31 12.78 2.46
CA LEU A 61 -3.53 12.21 1.13
C LEU A 61 -4.99 11.76 0.95
N VAL A 62 -5.49 10.94 1.88
CA VAL A 62 -6.87 10.42 1.82
C VAL A 62 -7.87 11.56 1.85
N PHE A 63 -7.72 12.53 2.76
CA PHE A 63 -8.59 13.70 2.81
C PHE A 63 -8.61 14.46 1.48
N SER A 64 -7.44 14.79 0.95
CA SER A 64 -7.31 15.53 -0.32
C SER A 64 -7.95 14.77 -1.48
N THR A 65 -7.73 13.45 -1.59
CA THR A 65 -8.33 12.64 -2.65
C THR A 65 -9.85 12.59 -2.58
N ILE A 66 -10.42 12.50 -1.37
CA ILE A 66 -11.88 12.52 -1.18
C ILE A 66 -12.44 13.89 -1.55
N VAL A 67 -11.82 14.99 -1.10
CA VAL A 67 -12.26 16.36 -1.42
C VAL A 67 -12.24 16.60 -2.93
N VAL A 68 -11.13 16.30 -3.60
CA VAL A 68 -11.01 16.45 -5.05
C VAL A 68 -11.99 15.53 -5.78
N GLY A 69 -12.18 14.29 -5.31
CA GLY A 69 -13.14 13.34 -5.87
C GLY A 69 -14.59 13.81 -5.79
N ILE A 70 -14.99 14.42 -4.67
CA ILE A 70 -16.34 14.97 -4.49
C ILE A 70 -16.51 16.26 -5.32
N ALA A 71 -15.51 17.16 -5.30
CA ALA A 71 -15.54 18.42 -6.03
C ALA A 71 -15.62 18.22 -7.56
N GLY A 72 -14.90 17.22 -8.10
CA GLY A 72 -14.89 16.92 -9.53
C GLY A 72 -16.17 16.24 -10.05
N ALA A 73 -17.02 15.69 -9.17
CA ALA A 73 -18.17 14.88 -9.58
C ALA A 73 -19.42 15.70 -9.98
N GLY A 74 -19.40 17.03 -9.82
CA GLY A 74 -20.36 18.00 -10.35
C GLY A 74 -21.80 17.93 -9.80
N ALA A 75 -22.27 16.77 -9.33
CA ALA A 75 -23.61 16.57 -8.78
C ALA A 75 -23.55 15.67 -7.54
N LEU A 76 -23.90 16.23 -6.37
CA LEU A 76 -23.90 15.54 -5.08
C LEU A 76 -24.73 14.25 -5.09
N ARG A 77 -25.83 14.23 -5.88
CA ARG A 77 -26.69 13.05 -6.06
C ARG A 77 -26.01 11.90 -6.83
N LYS A 78 -25.10 12.20 -7.76
CA LYS A 78 -24.30 11.18 -8.45
C LYS A 78 -23.23 10.60 -7.52
N VAL A 79 -22.58 11.46 -6.72
CA VAL A 79 -21.60 11.06 -5.69
C VAL A 79 -22.25 10.14 -4.66
N GLY A 80 -23.42 10.51 -4.13
CA GLY A 80 -24.14 9.68 -3.14
C GLY A 80 -24.49 8.29 -3.67
N ARG A 81 -24.92 8.17 -4.94
CA ARG A 81 -25.20 6.86 -5.56
C ARG A 81 -23.93 6.02 -5.74
N MET A 82 -22.82 6.64 -6.15
CA MET A 82 -21.52 5.97 -6.23
C MET A 82 -21.05 5.51 -4.85
N GLY A 83 -21.19 6.36 -3.82
CA GLY A 83 -20.85 6.03 -2.44
C GLY A 83 -21.63 4.83 -1.91
N ILE A 84 -22.95 4.78 -2.12
CA ILE A 84 -23.77 3.64 -1.70
C ILE A 84 -23.34 2.35 -2.41
N LYS A 85 -23.10 2.40 -3.73
CA LYS A 85 -22.59 1.24 -4.48
C LYS A 85 -21.24 0.77 -3.96
N ALA A 86 -20.33 1.72 -3.66
CA ALA A 86 -19.03 1.42 -3.09
C ALA A 86 -19.14 0.81 -1.69
N LEU A 87 -20.07 1.28 -0.86
CA LEU A 87 -20.30 0.77 0.50
C LEU A 87 -20.85 -0.65 0.47
N ILE A 88 -21.84 -0.93 -0.38
CA ILE A 88 -22.36 -2.30 -0.59
C ILE A 88 -21.25 -3.22 -1.12
N TYR A 89 -20.46 -2.75 -2.09
CA TYR A 89 -19.33 -3.52 -2.62
C TYR A 89 -18.27 -3.79 -1.54
N PHE A 90 -17.90 -2.76 -0.78
CA PHE A 90 -16.94 -2.87 0.32
C PHE A 90 -17.42 -3.89 1.35
N GLU A 91 -18.66 -3.76 1.82
CA GLU A 91 -19.22 -4.66 2.83
C GLU A 91 -19.26 -6.12 2.35
N LEU A 92 -19.68 -6.37 1.11
CA LEU A 92 -19.72 -7.72 0.55
C LEU A 92 -18.32 -8.33 0.42
N VAL A 93 -17.36 -7.55 -0.07
CA VAL A 93 -15.98 -8.01 -0.26
C VAL A 93 -15.26 -8.22 1.07
N THR A 94 -15.41 -7.32 2.04
CA THR A 94 -14.80 -7.47 3.37
C THR A 94 -15.43 -8.61 4.15
N THR A 95 -16.75 -8.80 4.05
CA THR A 95 -17.43 -9.96 4.65
C THR A 95 -16.93 -11.26 4.05
N ALA A 96 -16.84 -11.35 2.72
CA ALA A 96 -16.30 -12.53 2.05
C ALA A 96 -14.84 -12.80 2.44
N ALA A 97 -14.00 -11.75 2.48
CA ALA A 97 -12.61 -11.85 2.92
C ALA A 97 -12.50 -12.32 4.38
N LEU A 98 -13.36 -11.81 5.28
CA LEU A 98 -13.41 -12.22 6.67
C LEU A 98 -13.83 -13.69 6.81
N PHE A 99 -14.84 -14.14 6.07
CA PHE A 99 -15.26 -15.54 6.05
C PHE A 99 -14.13 -16.47 5.61
N ILE A 100 -13.42 -16.13 4.53
CA ILE A 100 -12.30 -16.93 4.03
C ILE A 100 -11.15 -16.91 5.05
N GLY A 101 -10.78 -15.74 5.57
CA GLY A 101 -9.71 -15.61 6.56
C GLY A 101 -10.01 -16.42 7.83
N LEU A 102 -11.23 -16.34 8.35
CA LEU A 102 -11.67 -17.12 9.50
C LEU A 102 -11.67 -18.61 9.18
N ALA A 103 -12.19 -19.04 8.02
CA ALA A 103 -12.17 -20.45 7.64
C ALA A 103 -10.73 -20.99 7.64
N VAL A 104 -9.81 -20.31 6.94
CA VAL A 104 -8.40 -20.69 6.87
C VAL A 104 -7.76 -20.76 8.26
N VAL A 105 -7.97 -19.75 9.11
CA VAL A 105 -7.43 -19.75 10.48
C VAL A 105 -8.01 -20.88 11.32
N ASN A 106 -9.30 -21.19 11.20
CA ASN A 106 -9.92 -22.28 11.95
C ASN A 106 -9.48 -23.67 11.46
N PHE A 107 -9.15 -23.81 10.17
CA PHE A 107 -8.63 -25.07 9.60
C PHE A 107 -7.15 -25.28 9.90
N ILE A 108 -6.31 -24.29 9.61
CA ILE A 108 -4.85 -24.38 9.76
C ILE A 108 -4.44 -24.24 11.23
N LYS A 109 -5.25 -23.53 12.05
CA LYS A 109 -4.98 -23.19 13.45
C LYS A 109 -3.53 -22.72 13.67
N PRO A 110 -3.07 -21.70 12.93
CA PRO A 110 -1.70 -21.20 13.05
C PRO A 110 -1.46 -20.68 14.47
N GLY A 111 -0.32 -21.03 15.06
CA GLY A 111 0.07 -20.61 16.42
C GLY A 111 -0.17 -21.65 17.53
N LEU A 112 -0.67 -22.85 17.21
CA LEU A 112 -0.66 -24.01 18.12
C LEU A 112 0.68 -24.78 18.13
N GLY A 113 1.71 -24.22 17.49
CA GLY A 113 3.09 -24.74 17.45
C GLY A 113 4.08 -23.64 17.75
#